data_AF-A0A943DHP3-F1
#
_entry.id   AF-A0A943DHP3-F1
#
_cell.length_a   1.000
_cell.length_b   1.000
_cell.length_c   1.000
_cell.angle_alpha   90.00
_cell.angle_beta   90.00
_cell.angle_gamma   90.00
#
_symmetry.space_group_name_H-M   'P 1'
#
loop_
_entity.id
_entity.type
_entity.pdbx_description
1 polymer ?
#
loop_
_entity_poly.entity_id
_entity_poly.type
_entity_poly.pdbx_seq_one_letter_code
_entity_poly.pdbx_strand_id
1 'polypeptide(L)'
;MVPEIYQGIVAYQSGDSTAAWTLVQKFTPLLKHYAFILHREDGFEDLQCYFLSLLKTLSLERLSSTSDGAIIKYIAISMHIFVFSLQTSFFRLWLDIIEGGFRL
;
A
#
# COMPACT_ATOMS: atom_id res chain seq x y z
N MET A 1 -18.92 19.30 1.33
CA MET A 1 -17.67 19.16 2.09
C MET A 1 -16.73 18.31 1.25
N VAL A 2 -15.58 18.85 0.85
CA VAL A 2 -14.60 18.05 0.08
C VAL A 2 -13.93 17.09 1.07
N PRO A 3 -13.83 15.80 0.74
CA PRO A 3 -13.25 14.79 1.62
C PRO A 3 -11.79 15.11 2.02
N GLU A 4 -11.44 14.92 3.31
CA GLU A 4 -10.11 15.28 3.84
C GLU A 4 -9.00 14.46 3.17
N ILE A 5 -9.25 13.17 2.92
CA ILE A 5 -8.26 12.29 2.32
C ILE A 5 -8.12 12.61 0.84
N TYR A 6 -9.22 12.95 0.17
CA TYR A 6 -9.17 13.44 -1.21
C TYR A 6 -8.24 14.66 -1.33
N GLN A 7 -8.43 15.68 -0.48
CA GLN A 7 -7.59 16.88 -0.50
C GLN A 7 -6.12 16.56 -0.19
N GLY A 8 -5.88 15.71 0.80
CA GLY A 8 -4.52 15.27 1.14
C GLY A 8 -3.81 14.59 -0.03
N ILE A 9 -4.51 13.74 -0.80
CA ILE A 9 -3.94 13.06 -1.96
C ILE A 9 -3.63 14.06 -3.08
N VAL A 10 -4.54 14.99 -3.36
CA VAL A 10 -4.30 16.05 -4.36
C VAL A 10 -3.09 16.90 -3.98
N ALA A 11 -2.98 17.32 -2.71
CA ALA A 11 -1.85 18.08 -2.22
C ALA A 11 -0.53 17.28 -2.36
N TYR A 12 -0.54 16.01 -1.97
CA TYR A 12 0.62 15.14 -2.16
C TYR A 12 1.01 14.98 -3.64
N GLN A 13 0.04 14.76 -4.53
CA GLN A 13 0.28 14.66 -5.97
C GLN A 13 0.83 15.96 -6.57
N SER A 14 0.49 17.11 -5.98
CA SER A 14 1.05 18.42 -6.35
C SER A 14 2.48 18.66 -5.84
N GLY A 15 3.03 17.75 -5.04
CA GLY A 15 4.39 17.81 -4.52
C GLY A 15 4.50 18.17 -3.03
N ASP A 16 3.37 18.31 -2.31
CA ASP A 16 3.38 18.62 -0.89
C ASP A 16 3.82 17.41 -0.05
N SER A 17 5.04 17.49 0.49
CA SER A 17 5.63 16.47 1.34
C SER A 17 4.97 16.40 2.73
N THR A 18 4.39 17.50 3.21
CA THR A 18 3.68 17.57 4.49
C THR A 18 2.35 16.81 4.42
N ALA A 19 1.67 16.92 3.27
CA ALA A 19 0.48 16.13 2.99
C ALA A 19 0.79 14.63 2.96
N ALA A 20 1.91 14.25 2.33
CA ALA A 20 2.41 12.87 2.32
C ALA A 20 2.58 12.32 3.76
N TRP A 21 3.29 13.07 4.59
CA TRP A 21 3.55 12.70 5.98
C TRP A 21 2.26 12.53 6.78
N THR A 22 1.31 13.46 6.62
CA THR A 22 0.02 13.44 7.33
C THR A 22 -0.80 12.22 6.93
N LEU A 23 -0.82 11.87 5.65
CA LEU A 23 -1.49 10.66 5.17
C LEU A 23 -0.82 9.40 5.71
N VAL A 24 0.51 9.31 5.69
CA VAL A 24 1.23 8.16 6.25
C VAL A 24 0.92 8.00 7.74
N GLN A 25 0.91 9.08 8.53
CA GLN A 25 0.53 9.04 9.94
C GLN A 25 -0.89 8.52 10.13
N LYS A 26 -1.85 8.98 9.32
CA LYS A 26 -3.25 8.55 9.38
C LYS A 26 -3.43 7.06 9.07
N PHE A 27 -2.66 6.53 8.12
CA PHE A 27 -2.72 5.10 7.71
C PHE A 27 -1.70 4.21 8.43
N THR A 28 -0.82 4.76 9.27
CA THR A 28 0.17 4.01 10.06
C THR A 28 -0.40 2.80 10.80
N PRO A 29 -1.55 2.88 11.52
CA PRO A 29 -2.10 1.68 12.18
C PRO A 29 -2.43 0.55 11.20
N LEU A 30 -2.93 0.88 10.00
CA LEU A 30 -3.22 -0.08 8.94
C LEU A 30 -1.93 -0.65 8.32
N LEU A 31 -0.92 0.20 8.08
CA LEU A 31 0.38 -0.24 7.59
C LEU A 31 1.08 -1.18 8.59
N LYS A 32 1.03 -0.87 9.90
CA LYS A 32 1.57 -1.73 10.95
C LYS A 32 0.86 -3.08 11.01
N HIS A 33 -0.47 -3.09 10.85
CA HIS A 33 -1.24 -4.33 10.82
C HIS A 33 -0.77 -5.26 9.68
N TYR A 34 -0.59 -4.72 8.47
CA TYR A 34 -0.10 -5.51 7.34
C TYR A 34 1.38 -5.87 7.44
N ALA A 35 2.22 -5.00 7.99
CA ALA A 35 3.64 -5.30 8.25
C ALA A 35 3.79 -6.48 9.21
N PHE A 36 2.94 -6.52 10.25
CA PHE A 36 2.90 -7.63 11.19
C PHE A 36 2.54 -8.96 10.51
N ILE A 37 1.58 -8.95 9.58
CA ILE A 37 1.19 -10.14 8.79
C ILE A 37 2.32 -10.62 7.88
N LEU A 38 3.14 -9.70 7.35
CA LEU A 38 4.27 -10.04 6.48
C LEU A 38 5.43 -10.71 7.23
N HIS A 39 5.50 -10.59 8.57
CA HIS A 39 6.60 -11.12 9.41
C HIS A 39 8.00 -10.76 8.87
N ARG A 40 8.15 -9.58 8.24
CA ARG A 40 9.42 -9.09 7.70
C ARG A 40 9.97 -7.95 8.52
N GLU A 41 11.28 -7.97 8.73
CA GLU A 41 12.03 -6.95 9.47
C GLU A 41 11.81 -5.55 8.85
N ASP A 42 11.84 -5.44 7.52
CA ASP A 42 11.66 -4.19 6.77
C ASP A 42 10.22 -3.99 6.22
N GLY A 43 9.28 -4.87 6.60
CA GLY A 43 7.95 -4.93 5.98
C GLY A 43 7.14 -3.65 6.14
N PHE A 44 7.39 -2.86 7.18
CA PHE A 44 6.71 -1.59 7.39
C PHE A 44 7.18 -0.49 6.43
N GLU A 45 8.47 -0.40 6.17
CA GLU A 45 9.08 0.60 5.28
C GLU A 45 8.74 0.31 3.81
N ASP A 46 8.75 -0.97 3.43
CA ASP A 46 8.27 -1.44 2.13
C ASP A 46 6.79 -1.05 1.90
N LEU A 47 5.94 -1.27 2.91
CA LEU A 47 4.53 -0.91 2.84
C LEU A 47 4.31 0.61 2.80
N GLN A 48 5.14 1.40 3.48
CA GLN A 48 5.12 2.87 3.37
C GLN A 48 5.47 3.33 1.96
N CYS A 49 6.54 2.78 1.37
CA CYS A 49 6.97 3.11 0.02
C CYS A 49 5.91 2.73 -1.02
N TYR A 50 5.31 1.55 -0.89
CA TYR A 50 4.21 1.12 -1.74
C TYR A 50 2.98 2.01 -1.57
N PHE A 51 2.60 2.35 -0.33
CA PHE A 51 1.48 3.25 -0.05
C PHE A 51 1.66 4.62 -0.72
N LEU A 52 2.84 5.25 -0.57
CA LEU A 52 3.14 6.53 -1.21
C LEU A 52 3.14 6.45 -2.74
N SER A 53 3.62 5.34 -3.31
CA SER A 53 3.60 5.09 -4.75
C SER A 53 2.18 4.88 -5.28
N LEU A 54 1.35 4.15 -4.51
CA LEU A 54 -0.08 3.96 -4.80
C LEU A 54 -0.78 5.31 -4.81
N LEU A 55 -0.61 6.15 -3.78
CA LEU A 55 -1.23 7.47 -3.72
C LEU A 55 -0.83 8.37 -4.90
N LYS A 56 0.41 8.25 -5.39
CA LYS A 56 0.92 9.04 -6.52
C LYS A 56 0.35 8.58 -7.86
N THR A 57 0.05 7.30 -7.99
CA THR A 57 -0.51 6.69 -9.22
C THR A 57 -2.04 6.63 -9.20
N LEU A 58 -2.66 6.85 -8.04
CA LEU A 58 -4.10 6.81 -7.83
C LEU A 58 -4.77 7.94 -8.62
N SER A 59 -5.48 7.59 -9.68
CA SER A 59 -6.27 8.53 -10.46
C SER A 59 -7.60 8.79 -9.76
N LEU A 60 -7.70 9.91 -9.04
CA LEU A 60 -8.92 10.31 -8.33
C LEU A 60 -10.13 10.48 -9.27
N GLU A 61 -9.90 10.82 -10.53
CA GLU A 61 -10.93 10.93 -11.58
C GLU A 61 -11.55 9.58 -11.96
N ARG A 62 -10.82 8.47 -11.76
CA ARG A 62 -11.30 7.11 -12.07
C ARG A 62 -12.11 6.49 -10.93
N LEU A 63 -12.12 7.12 -9.75
CA LEU A 63 -12.94 6.68 -8.63
C LEU A 63 -14.39 7.13 -8.87
N SER A 64 -15.28 6.15 -9.05
CA SER A 64 -16.72 6.37 -9.22
C SER A 64 -17.37 7.16 -8.08
N SER A 65 -16.70 7.26 -6.92
CA SER A 65 -17.11 8.10 -5.80
C SER A 65 -15.85 8.69 -5.16
N THR A 66 -15.82 10.01 -5.01
CA THR A 66 -14.73 10.74 -4.33
C THR A 66 -14.88 10.73 -2.81
N SER A 67 -15.86 10.00 -2.24
CA SER A 67 -16.03 9.92 -0.80
C SER A 67 -14.80 9.32 -0.09
N ASP A 68 -14.45 9.85 1.09
CA ASP A 68 -13.32 9.35 1.89
C ASP A 68 -13.43 7.83 2.13
N GLY A 69 -14.65 7.32 2.37
CA GLY A 69 -14.88 5.89 2.55
C GLY A 69 -14.53 5.03 1.33
N ALA A 70 -14.82 5.52 0.11
CA ALA A 70 -14.46 4.81 -1.12
C ALA A 70 -12.95 4.81 -1.34
N ILE A 71 -12.28 5.93 -1.08
CA ILE A 71 -10.81 6.06 -1.18
C ILE A 71 -10.13 5.13 -0.17
N ILE A 72 -10.55 5.16 1.09
CA ILE A 72 -10.02 4.28 2.14
C ILE A 72 -10.20 2.81 1.75
N LYS A 73 -11.40 2.44 1.28
CA LYS A 73 -11.68 1.07 0.83
C LYS A 73 -10.80 0.65 -0.33
N TYR A 74 -10.60 1.52 -1.32
CA TYR A 74 -9.73 1.25 -2.46
C TYR A 74 -8.28 1.03 -2.02
N ILE A 75 -7.78 1.88 -1.13
CA ILE A 75 -6.42 1.74 -0.57
C ILE A 75 -6.31 0.43 0.20
N ALA A 76 -7.25 0.12 1.10
CA ALA A 76 -7.22 -1.11 1.89
C ALA A 76 -7.21 -2.38 1.00
N ILE A 77 -8.04 -2.40 -0.05
CA ILE A 77 -8.05 -3.51 -1.03
C ILE A 77 -6.70 -3.60 -1.75
N SER A 78 -6.15 -2.47 -2.21
CA SER A 78 -4.87 -2.43 -2.93
C SER A 78 -3.69 -2.89 -2.06
N MET A 79 -3.69 -2.52 -0.78
CA MET A 79 -2.71 -2.98 0.21
C MET A 79 -2.84 -4.48 0.47
N HIS A 80 -4.07 -4.98 0.65
CA HIS A 80 -4.32 -6.41 0.84
C HIS A 80 -3.84 -7.24 -0.36
N ILE A 81 -4.14 -6.81 -1.59
CA ILE A 81 -3.67 -7.48 -2.82
C ILE A 81 -2.15 -7.48 -2.88
N PHE A 82 -1.49 -6.38 -2.53
CA PHE A 82 -0.03 -6.30 -2.51
C PHE A 82 0.58 -7.26 -1.48
N VAL A 83 0.09 -7.26 -0.25
CA VAL A 83 0.54 -8.18 0.82
C VAL A 83 0.34 -9.64 0.40
N PHE A 84 -0.83 -9.97 -0.16
CA PHE A 84 -1.14 -11.30 -0.65
C PHE A 84 -0.23 -11.70 -1.82
N SER A 85 0.08 -10.77 -2.73
CA SER A 85 1.00 -10.98 -3.85
C SER A 85 2.42 -11.20 -3.35
N LEU A 86 2.88 -10.46 -2.34
CA LEU A 86 4.20 -10.66 -1.72
C LEU A 86 4.28 -12.04 -1.05
N GLN A 87 3.26 -12.45 -0.29
CA GLN A 87 3.23 -13.79 0.31
C GLN A 87 3.22 -14.89 -0.75
N THR A 88 2.43 -14.74 -1.82
CA THR A 88 2.35 -15.75 -2.90
C THR A 88 3.64 -15.81 -3.72
N SER A 89 4.24 -14.67 -4.04
CA SER A 89 5.49 -14.61 -4.81
C SER A 89 6.66 -15.15 -4.00
N PHE A 90 6.70 -14.83 -2.70
CA PHE A 90 7.67 -15.42 -1.79
C PHE A 90 7.46 -16.93 -1.63
N PHE A 91 6.22 -17.39 -1.49
CA PHE A 91 5.90 -18.81 -1.42
C PHE A 91 6.29 -19.54 -2.69
N ARG A 92 6.08 -18.94 -3.88
CA ARG A 92 6.56 -19.48 -5.16
C ARG A 92 8.09 -19.52 -5.23
N LEU A 93 8.79 -18.44 -4.86
CA LEU A 93 10.25 -18.44 -4.81
C LEU A 93 10.80 -19.48 -3.82
N TRP A 94 10.15 -19.65 -2.67
CA TRP A 94 10.49 -20.65 -1.68
C TRP A 94 10.21 -22.07 -2.18
N LEU A 95 9.09 -22.30 -2.87
CA LEU A 95 8.80 -23.53 -3.59
C LEU A 95 9.83 -23.80 -4.69
N ASP A 96 10.19 -22.82 -5.51
CA ASP A 96 11.22 -22.98 -6.54
C ASP A 96 12.59 -23.31 -5.91
N ILE A 97 12.90 -22.78 -4.72
CA ILE A 97 14.13 -23.13 -3.98
C ILE A 97 14.07 -24.57 -3.43
N ILE A 98 12.90 -25.05 -3.01
CA ILE A 98 12.73 -26.39 -2.43
C ILE A 98 12.55 -27.45 -3.52
N GLU A 99 11.74 -27.18 -4.53
CA GLU A 99 11.48 -28.04 -5.68
C GLU A 99 12.62 -27.97 -6.71
N GLY A 100 13.34 -26.85 -6.79
CA GLY A 100 14.54 -26.66 -7.61
C GLY A 100 15.85 -27.05 -6.93
N GLY A 101 15.81 -27.61 -5.72
CA GLY A 101 16.97 -28.20 -5.06
C GLY A 101 17.50 -29.42 -5.82
N PHE A 102 18.69 -29.27 -6.42
CA PHE A 102 19.48 -30.27 -7.16
C PHE A 102 19.01 -30.62 -8.59
N ARG A 103 19.28 -29.72 -9.53
CA ARG A 103 19.88 -30.13 -10.81
C ARG A 103 21.28 -29.55 -10.92
N LEU A 104 22.26 -30.31 -10.43
CA LEU A 104 23.63 -30.27 -10.96
C LEU A 104 23.65 -31.04 -12.29
#